data_AF-E0VDG7-F1
#
_entry.id   AF-E0VDG7-F1
#
_cell.length_a   1.000
_cell.length_b   1.000
_cell.length_c   1.000
_cell.angle_alpha   90.00
_cell.angle_beta   90.00
_cell.angle_gamma   90.00
#
_symmetry.space_group_name_H-M   'P 1'
#
loop_
_entity.id
_entity.type
_entity.pdbx_description
1 polymer ?
#
loop_
_entity_poly.entity_id
_entity_poly.type
_entity_poly.pdbx_seq_one_letter_code
_entity_poly.pdbx_strand_id
1 'polypeptide(L)'
;MTERQVERWLRVRRAMDKPTTLKKFCENSFRCTYYIYSFTYGLIVLWDKPWLWNINYCWYGYPHQSVSNDIWWYYMISMSFYWSLAVSQFFDVKHKDFWQMFIHHIATIILMDFSWVCNMHRIGSLVLVIHDCADVLLEGAKMAKYANYQRVCDGLFVVFTLVWIMTRLGLYPFWIMRNTTVQAPKIVDMFPAYYIFNSLLFLLLALHIFWTYLILKIAYNSLLVGKMEGDIRSSSDEEIESSPSPSISENGVKKHD
;
A
#
# COMPACT_ATOMS: atom_id res chain seq x y z
N MET A 1 0.44 18.56 -41.32
CA MET A 1 0.70 18.58 -39.87
C MET A 1 2.21 18.56 -39.69
N THR A 2 2.80 19.58 -39.08
CA THR A 2 4.25 19.60 -38.81
C THR A 2 4.61 18.70 -37.63
N GLU A 3 5.86 18.22 -37.57
CA GLU A 3 6.37 17.36 -36.49
C GLU A 3 6.05 17.92 -35.09
N ARG A 4 6.29 19.23 -34.88
CA ARG A 4 5.95 19.94 -33.64
C ARG A 4 4.45 19.92 -33.30
N GLN A 5 3.57 19.92 -34.30
CA GLN A 5 2.12 19.84 -34.07
C GLN A 5 1.72 18.42 -33.61
N VAL A 6 2.38 17.39 -34.14
CA VAL A 6 2.18 15.99 -33.72
C VAL A 6 2.70 15.78 -32.30
N GLU A 7 3.89 16.28 -31.97
CA GLU A 7 4.45 16.21 -30.61
C GLU A 7 3.55 16.91 -29.58
N ARG A 8 3.09 18.13 -29.90
CA ARG A 8 2.16 18.87 -29.05
C ARG A 8 0.84 18.13 -28.89
N TRP A 9 0.28 17.59 -29.97
CA TRP A 9 -0.96 16.80 -29.91
C TRP A 9 -0.77 15.54 -29.05
N LEU A 10 0.34 14.82 -29.19
CA LEU A 10 0.67 13.65 -28.36
C LEU A 10 0.87 14.02 -26.89
N ARG A 11 1.44 15.19 -26.58
CA ARG A 11 1.59 15.67 -25.20
C ARG A 11 0.24 16.04 -24.59
N VAL A 12 -0.59 16.80 -25.31
CA VAL A 12 -1.94 17.18 -24.86
C VAL A 12 -2.82 15.94 -24.70
N ARG A 13 -2.77 14.99 -25.64
CA ARG A 13 -3.51 13.73 -25.55
C ARG A 13 -3.12 12.92 -24.30
N ARG A 14 -1.81 12.77 -24.06
CA ARG A 14 -1.29 12.11 -22.84
C ARG A 14 -1.67 12.85 -21.56
N ALA A 15 -1.75 14.18 -21.59
CA ALA A 15 -2.20 14.98 -20.46
C ALA A 15 -3.71 14.83 -20.19
N MET A 16 -4.53 14.69 -21.24
CA MET A 16 -5.97 14.41 -21.13
C MET A 16 -6.26 13.01 -20.59
N ASP A 17 -5.39 12.03 -20.85
CA ASP A 17 -5.52 10.67 -20.33
C ASP A 17 -5.09 10.54 -18.84
N LYS A 18 -4.56 11.61 -18.22
CA LYS A 18 -4.24 11.62 -16.78
C LYS A 18 -5.55 11.67 -15.96
N PRO A 19 -5.71 10.79 -14.95
CA PRO A 19 -6.90 10.80 -14.11
C PRO A 19 -6.99 12.12 -13.33
N THR A 20 -8.21 12.67 -13.24
CA THR A 20 -8.47 13.91 -12.52
C THR A 20 -8.18 13.76 -11.03
N THR A 21 -7.84 14.86 -10.35
CA THR A 21 -7.63 14.87 -8.89
C THR A 21 -8.84 14.32 -8.13
N LEU A 22 -10.05 14.61 -8.62
CA LEU A 22 -11.29 14.09 -8.06
C LEU A 22 -11.36 12.55 -8.18
N LYS A 23 -11.01 11.98 -9.34
CA LYS A 23 -10.97 10.53 -9.53
C LYS A 23 -9.99 9.86 -8.54
N LYS A 24 -8.78 10.40 -8.41
CA LYS A 24 -7.78 9.92 -7.44
C LYS A 24 -8.25 10.03 -5.99
N PHE A 25 -8.98 11.11 -5.66
CA PHE A 25 -9.58 11.30 -4.35
C PHE A 25 -10.68 10.26 -4.07
N CYS A 26 -11.59 10.02 -5.02
CA CYS A 26 -12.65 9.02 -4.87
C CYS A 26 -12.08 7.60 -4.70
N GLU A 27 -11.08 7.22 -5.51
CA GLU A 27 -10.41 5.93 -5.42
C GLU A 27 -9.78 5.71 -4.04
N ASN A 28 -9.04 6.71 -3.54
CA ASN A 28 -8.43 6.63 -2.22
C ASN A 28 -9.46 6.70 -1.10
N SER A 29 -10.57 7.41 -1.28
CA SER A 29 -11.68 7.44 -0.31
C SER A 29 -12.34 6.08 -0.17
N PHE A 30 -12.56 5.39 -1.29
CA PHE A 30 -13.07 4.02 -1.29
C PHE A 30 -12.11 3.07 -0.57
N ARG A 31 -10.81 3.11 -0.91
CA ARG A 31 -9.77 2.30 -0.25
C ARG A 31 -9.67 2.61 1.25
N CYS A 32 -9.68 3.89 1.64
CA CYS A 32 -9.64 4.33 3.02
C CYS A 32 -10.85 3.80 3.82
N THR A 33 -12.06 3.93 3.26
CA THR A 33 -13.28 3.41 3.88
C THR A 33 -13.20 1.90 4.09
N TYR A 34 -12.72 1.17 3.08
CA TYR A 34 -12.50 -0.26 3.18
C TYR A 34 -11.48 -0.62 4.28
N TYR A 35 -10.31 0.04 4.33
CA TYR A 35 -9.29 -0.28 5.33
C TYR A 35 -9.75 0.04 6.76
N ILE A 36 -10.52 1.13 6.96
CA ILE A 36 -11.13 1.44 8.25
C ILE A 36 -12.09 0.32 8.67
N TYR A 37 -12.95 -0.13 7.75
CA TYR A 37 -13.87 -1.23 7.99
C TYR A 37 -13.12 -2.54 8.29
N SER A 38 -12.16 -2.93 7.45
CA SER A 38 -11.38 -4.17 7.59
C SER A 38 -10.61 -4.20 8.91
N PHE A 39 -9.94 -3.10 9.27
CA PHE A 39 -9.18 -3.01 10.52
C PHE A 39 -10.09 -3.07 11.75
N THR A 40 -11.18 -2.31 11.77
CA THR A 40 -12.12 -2.31 12.91
C THR A 40 -12.82 -3.67 13.06
N TYR A 41 -13.27 -4.26 11.95
CA TYR A 41 -13.87 -5.59 11.95
C TYR A 41 -12.87 -6.67 12.40
N GLY A 42 -11.63 -6.64 11.87
CA GLY A 42 -10.56 -7.55 12.26
C GLY A 42 -10.23 -7.48 13.75
N LEU A 43 -10.17 -6.27 14.33
CA LEU A 43 -9.99 -6.09 15.77
C LEU A 43 -11.14 -6.69 16.59
N ILE A 44 -12.38 -6.43 16.20
CA ILE A 44 -13.57 -6.96 16.90
C ILE A 44 -13.58 -8.49 16.86
N VAL A 45 -13.34 -9.09 15.69
CA VAL A 45 -13.37 -10.55 15.48
C VAL A 45 -12.21 -11.27 16.17
N LEU A 46 -11.06 -10.62 16.31
CA LEU A 46 -9.87 -11.22 16.93
C LEU A 46 -9.78 -10.98 18.44
N TRP A 47 -10.53 -10.02 18.99
CA TRP A 47 -10.40 -9.61 20.40
C TRP A 47 -10.64 -10.76 21.39
N ASP A 48 -11.64 -11.59 21.10
CA ASP A 48 -12.02 -12.75 21.92
C ASP A 48 -11.19 -14.00 21.61
N LYS A 49 -10.29 -13.95 20.62
CA LYS A 49 -9.51 -15.10 20.18
C LYS A 49 -8.18 -15.20 20.92
N PRO A 50 -7.82 -16.39 21.46
CA PRO A 50 -6.62 -16.54 22.28
C PRO A 50 -5.32 -16.30 21.50
N TRP A 51 -5.33 -16.52 20.17
CA TRP A 51 -4.15 -16.34 19.34
C TRP A 51 -3.79 -14.87 19.07
N LEU A 52 -4.70 -13.93 19.30
CA LEU A 52 -4.36 -12.50 19.27
C LEU A 52 -3.39 -12.15 20.40
N TRP A 53 -3.62 -12.71 21.58
CA TRP A 53 -2.85 -12.43 22.80
C TRP A 53 -1.63 -13.34 22.93
N ASN A 54 -1.77 -14.60 22.51
CA ASN A 54 -0.68 -15.57 22.51
C ASN A 54 -0.63 -16.32 21.17
N ILE A 55 0.28 -15.87 20.31
CA ILE A 55 0.45 -16.37 18.95
C ILE A 55 0.73 -17.90 18.87
N ASN A 56 1.16 -18.56 19.95
CA ASN A 56 1.36 -20.02 19.94
C ASN A 56 0.07 -20.80 19.75
N TYR A 57 -1.08 -20.22 20.16
CA TYR A 57 -2.40 -20.81 19.91
C TYR A 57 -2.76 -20.87 18.43
N CYS A 58 -2.00 -20.23 17.54
CA CYS A 58 -2.14 -20.46 16.11
C CYS A 58 -1.79 -21.87 15.68
N TRP A 59 -0.92 -22.58 16.40
CA TRP A 59 -0.44 -23.91 16.03
C TRP A 59 -1.10 -25.04 16.82
N TYR A 60 -1.65 -24.75 18.00
CA TYR A 60 -2.34 -25.77 18.80
C TYR A 60 -3.60 -26.27 18.10
N GLY A 61 -3.71 -27.60 17.99
CA GLY A 61 -4.80 -28.27 17.29
C GLY A 61 -4.69 -28.20 15.77
N TYR A 62 -3.58 -27.70 15.20
CA TYR A 62 -3.31 -27.82 13.78
C TYR A 62 -3.08 -29.29 13.40
N PRO A 63 -3.62 -29.81 12.28
CA PRO A 63 -4.38 -29.12 11.23
C PRO A 63 -5.90 -29.09 11.45
N HIS A 64 -6.42 -29.61 12.56
CA HIS A 64 -7.86 -29.71 12.84
C HIS A 64 -8.40 -28.49 13.60
N GLN A 65 -8.32 -27.32 12.95
CA GLN A 65 -8.85 -26.07 13.49
C GLN A 65 -10.21 -25.77 12.87
N SER A 66 -11.21 -25.50 13.70
CA SER A 66 -12.51 -25.04 13.22
C SER A 66 -12.47 -23.54 12.91
N VAL A 67 -13.10 -23.16 11.80
CA VAL A 67 -13.25 -21.77 11.38
C VAL A 67 -14.59 -21.26 11.90
N SER A 68 -14.57 -20.20 12.72
CA SER A 68 -15.81 -19.53 13.12
C SER A 68 -16.35 -18.67 11.97
N ASN A 69 -17.67 -18.46 11.93
CA ASN A 69 -18.32 -17.67 10.89
C ASN A 69 -17.74 -16.25 10.77
N ASP A 70 -17.35 -15.63 11.88
CA ASP A 70 -16.78 -14.28 11.88
C ASP A 70 -15.42 -14.23 11.19
N ILE A 71 -14.56 -15.23 11.43
CA ILE A 71 -13.26 -15.35 10.75
C ILE A 71 -13.47 -15.64 9.27
N TRP A 72 -14.46 -16.47 8.94
CA TRP A 72 -14.80 -16.78 7.56
C TRP A 72 -15.15 -15.50 6.80
N TRP A 73 -16.08 -14.69 7.33
CA TRP A 73 -16.46 -13.42 6.70
C TRP A 73 -15.29 -12.44 6.61
N TYR A 74 -14.50 -12.32 7.67
CA TYR A 74 -13.31 -11.46 7.64
C TYR A 74 -12.38 -11.85 6.49
N TYR A 75 -12.08 -13.15 6.37
CA TYR A 75 -11.16 -13.66 5.37
C TYR A 75 -11.72 -13.54 3.95
N MET A 76 -13.00 -13.87 3.73
CA MET A 76 -13.63 -13.80 2.41
C MET A 76 -13.74 -12.36 1.90
N ILE A 77 -14.14 -11.42 2.77
CA ILE A 77 -14.20 -10.00 2.43
C ILE A 77 -12.79 -9.50 2.09
N SER A 78 -11.80 -9.79 2.94
CA SER A 78 -10.42 -9.40 2.66
C SER A 78 -9.90 -9.96 1.34
N MET A 79 -10.10 -11.25 1.09
CA MET A 79 -9.65 -11.90 -0.13
C MET A 79 -10.30 -11.27 -1.37
N SER A 80 -11.62 -11.02 -1.33
CA SER A 80 -12.33 -10.38 -2.44
C SER A 80 -11.79 -8.99 -2.78
N PHE A 81 -11.44 -8.22 -1.76
CA PHE A 81 -10.86 -6.89 -1.94
C PHE A 81 -9.46 -6.94 -2.57
N TYR A 82 -8.57 -7.81 -2.08
CA TYR A 82 -7.23 -7.96 -2.66
C TYR A 82 -7.26 -8.46 -4.11
N TRP A 83 -8.19 -9.34 -4.45
CA TRP A 83 -8.45 -9.72 -5.85
C TRP A 83 -8.92 -8.54 -6.69
N SER A 84 -9.83 -7.70 -6.16
CA SER A 84 -10.29 -6.51 -6.86
C SER A 84 -9.16 -5.51 -7.13
N LEU A 85 -8.23 -5.33 -6.17
CA LEU A 85 -7.06 -4.46 -6.32
C LEU A 85 -6.05 -5.02 -7.34
N ALA A 86 -5.83 -6.33 -7.34
CA ALA A 86 -4.94 -6.96 -8.31
C ALA A 86 -5.44 -6.78 -9.75
N VAL A 87 -6.76 -6.87 -9.96
CA VAL A 87 -7.38 -6.63 -11.26
C VAL A 87 -7.37 -5.13 -11.61
N SER A 88 -7.73 -4.25 -10.66
CA SER A 88 -7.79 -2.80 -10.91
C SER A 88 -6.43 -2.22 -11.30
N GLN A 89 -5.34 -2.78 -10.77
CA GLN A 89 -3.98 -2.32 -11.07
C GLN A 89 -3.63 -2.34 -12.58
N PHE A 90 -4.25 -3.20 -13.38
CA PHE A 90 -4.02 -3.20 -14.84
C PHE A 90 -4.70 -2.05 -15.57
N PHE A 91 -5.77 -1.50 -14.99
CA PHE A 91 -6.53 -0.37 -15.52
C PHE A 91 -6.08 0.96 -14.92
N ASP A 92 -5.42 0.92 -13.75
CA ASP A 92 -4.86 2.09 -13.07
C ASP A 92 -3.59 2.61 -13.78
N VAL A 93 -3.24 3.86 -13.50
CA VAL A 93 -2.04 4.49 -14.06
C VAL A 93 -0.79 3.78 -13.54
N LYS A 94 0.07 3.35 -14.46
CA LYS A 94 1.31 2.65 -14.12
C LYS A 94 2.29 3.59 -13.41
N HIS A 95 2.55 3.33 -12.14
CA HIS A 95 3.57 4.01 -11.35
C HIS A 95 4.96 3.34 -11.52
N LYS A 96 6.03 4.03 -11.09
CA LYS A 96 7.41 3.52 -11.20
C LYS A 96 7.64 2.23 -10.39
N ASP A 97 6.81 1.98 -9.39
CA ASP A 97 6.79 0.79 -8.53
C ASP A 97 5.70 -0.23 -8.93
N PHE A 98 5.18 -0.15 -10.15
CA PHE A 98 4.12 -1.03 -10.66
C PHE A 98 4.45 -2.52 -10.49
N TRP A 99 5.66 -2.94 -10.85
CA TRP A 99 6.06 -4.35 -10.76
C TRP A 99 6.19 -4.84 -9.32
N GLN A 100 6.72 -4.00 -8.42
CA GLN A 100 6.84 -4.31 -7.00
C GLN A 100 5.46 -4.46 -6.37
N MET A 101 4.54 -3.52 -6.66
CA MET A 101 3.15 -3.63 -6.21
C MET A 101 2.44 -4.83 -6.83
N PHE A 102 2.69 -5.16 -8.10
CA PHE A 102 2.07 -6.33 -8.72
C PHE A 102 2.54 -7.64 -8.08
N ILE A 103 3.86 -7.82 -7.91
CA ILE A 103 4.45 -8.97 -7.22
C ILE A 103 3.89 -9.08 -5.80
N HIS A 104 3.71 -7.96 -5.11
CA HIS A 104 3.07 -7.93 -3.80
C HIS A 104 1.65 -8.47 -3.82
N HIS A 105 0.78 -7.97 -4.71
CA HIS A 105 -0.61 -8.45 -4.78
C HIS A 105 -0.68 -9.94 -5.07
N ILE A 106 0.15 -10.44 -5.98
CA ILE A 106 0.25 -11.88 -6.26
C ILE A 106 0.73 -12.64 -5.02
N ALA A 107 1.79 -12.16 -4.35
CA ALA A 107 2.30 -12.78 -3.14
C ALA A 107 1.26 -12.79 -2.01
N THR A 108 0.52 -11.70 -1.80
CA THR A 108 -0.53 -11.61 -0.76
C THR A 108 -1.72 -12.50 -1.08
N ILE A 109 -2.17 -12.58 -2.33
CA ILE A 109 -3.27 -13.46 -2.74
C ILE A 109 -2.86 -14.92 -2.52
N ILE A 110 -1.68 -15.31 -3.00
CA ILE A 110 -1.15 -16.66 -2.79
C ILE A 110 -1.00 -16.96 -1.29
N LEU A 111 -0.49 -16.01 -0.50
CA LEU A 111 -0.36 -16.17 0.97
C LEU A 111 -1.74 -16.39 1.61
N MET A 112 -2.75 -15.62 1.21
CA MET A 112 -4.11 -15.75 1.73
C MET A 112 -4.74 -17.10 1.32
N ASP A 113 -4.61 -17.50 0.06
CA ASP A 113 -5.13 -18.76 -0.47
C ASP A 113 -4.48 -19.96 0.23
N PHE A 114 -3.15 -19.98 0.35
CA PHE A 114 -2.44 -21.06 1.05
C PHE A 114 -2.80 -21.10 2.54
N SER A 115 -2.88 -19.94 3.21
CA SER A 115 -3.30 -19.90 4.60
C SER A 115 -4.72 -20.43 4.80
N TRP A 116 -5.61 -20.23 3.83
CA TRP A 116 -6.96 -20.79 3.87
C TRP A 116 -6.98 -22.29 3.62
N VAL A 117 -6.41 -22.75 2.50
CA VAL A 117 -6.43 -24.16 2.07
C VAL A 117 -5.66 -25.07 3.04
N CYS A 118 -4.56 -24.58 3.62
CA CYS A 118 -3.79 -25.31 4.61
C CYS A 118 -4.29 -25.14 6.05
N ASN A 119 -5.46 -24.52 6.28
CA ASN A 119 -6.00 -24.30 7.62
C ASN A 119 -5.07 -23.52 8.58
N MET A 120 -4.31 -22.57 8.04
CA MET A 120 -3.43 -21.63 8.78
C MET A 120 -4.08 -20.26 8.99
N HIS A 121 -5.42 -20.19 8.88
CA HIS A 121 -6.21 -18.96 8.94
C HIS A 121 -5.97 -18.14 10.22
N ARG A 122 -5.59 -18.77 11.34
CA ARG A 122 -5.25 -18.06 12.59
C ARG A 122 -4.05 -17.13 12.38
N ILE A 123 -2.96 -17.61 11.77
CA ILE A 123 -1.80 -16.78 11.42
C ILE A 123 -2.17 -15.77 10.34
N GLY A 124 -2.90 -16.20 9.30
CA GLY A 124 -3.35 -15.31 8.23
C GLY A 124 -4.13 -14.11 8.76
N SER A 125 -5.05 -14.32 9.71
CA SER A 125 -5.83 -13.24 10.33
C SER A 125 -4.98 -12.23 11.11
N LEU A 126 -3.90 -12.68 11.78
CA LEU A 126 -2.95 -11.79 12.45
C LEU A 126 -2.12 -10.97 11.46
N VAL A 127 -1.73 -11.58 10.34
CA VAL A 127 -1.04 -10.86 9.26
C VAL A 127 -1.95 -9.76 8.72
N LEU A 128 -3.20 -10.07 8.37
CA LEU A 128 -4.17 -9.08 7.85
C LEU A 128 -4.34 -7.88 8.78
N VAL A 129 -4.66 -8.09 10.06
CA VAL A 129 -4.97 -6.99 10.99
C VAL A 129 -3.77 -6.06 11.23
N ILE A 130 -2.55 -6.61 11.30
CA ILE A 130 -1.33 -5.80 11.47
C ILE A 130 -1.05 -4.98 10.21
N HIS A 131 -1.39 -5.51 9.03
CA HIS A 131 -1.12 -4.85 7.76
C HIS A 131 -2.11 -3.70 7.51
N ASP A 132 -3.41 -3.92 7.76
CA ASP A 132 -4.47 -2.94 7.52
C ASP A 132 -4.30 -1.63 8.32
N CYS A 133 -3.68 -1.69 9.50
CA CYS A 133 -3.52 -0.54 10.41
C CYS A 133 -2.80 0.65 9.75
N ALA A 134 -1.68 0.40 9.06
CA ALA A 134 -0.89 1.45 8.42
C ALA A 134 -1.56 1.97 7.14
N ASP A 135 -2.34 1.12 6.46
CA ASP A 135 -2.93 1.41 5.16
C ASP A 135 -4.07 2.44 5.27
N VAL A 136 -4.80 2.45 6.40
CA VAL A 136 -5.77 3.51 6.74
C VAL A 136 -5.10 4.90 6.72
N LEU A 137 -3.94 5.03 7.38
CA LEU A 137 -3.23 6.30 7.50
C LEU A 137 -2.63 6.73 6.15
N LEU A 138 -2.15 5.77 5.37
CA LEU A 138 -1.60 6.01 4.03
C LEU A 138 -2.65 6.57 3.08
N GLU A 139 -3.83 5.96 3.02
CA GLU A 139 -4.92 6.44 2.15
C GLU A 139 -5.48 7.78 2.65
N GLY A 140 -5.61 7.96 3.97
CA GLY A 140 -5.97 9.24 4.57
C GLY A 140 -5.01 10.38 4.22
N ALA A 141 -3.70 10.14 4.26
CA ALA A 141 -2.70 11.15 3.90
C ALA A 141 -2.82 11.56 2.41
N LYS A 142 -3.04 10.59 1.51
CA LYS A 142 -3.26 10.90 0.08
C LYS A 142 -4.54 11.69 -0.15
N MET A 143 -5.63 11.36 0.56
CA MET A 143 -6.88 12.12 0.49
C MET A 143 -6.68 13.58 0.94
N ALA A 144 -5.99 13.79 2.07
CA ALA A 144 -5.67 15.13 2.56
C ALA A 144 -4.83 15.93 1.56
N LYS A 145 -3.87 15.28 0.90
CA LYS A 145 -3.08 15.89 -0.19
C LYS A 145 -3.97 16.34 -1.35
N TYR A 146 -4.88 15.49 -1.84
CA TYR A 146 -5.76 15.82 -2.96
C TYR A 146 -6.81 16.89 -2.61
N ALA A 147 -7.18 17.00 -1.32
CA ALA A 147 -8.03 18.06 -0.81
C ALA A 147 -7.29 19.38 -0.52
N ASN A 148 -5.97 19.46 -0.79
CA ASN A 148 -5.10 20.61 -0.48
C ASN A 148 -5.02 20.95 1.03
N TYR A 149 -5.18 19.96 1.91
CA TYR A 149 -5.01 20.12 3.36
C TYR A 149 -3.60 19.73 3.82
N GLN A 150 -2.62 20.57 3.50
CA GLN A 150 -1.20 20.27 3.71
C GLN A 150 -0.84 19.92 5.16
N ARG A 151 -1.31 20.70 6.15
CA ARG A 151 -1.01 20.42 7.58
C ARG A 151 -1.52 19.05 8.03
N VAL A 152 -2.69 18.64 7.54
CA VAL A 152 -3.29 17.33 7.87
C VAL A 152 -2.53 16.22 7.14
N CYS A 153 -2.16 16.43 5.88
CA CYS A 153 -1.33 15.52 5.10
C CYS A 153 0.00 15.25 5.80
N ASP A 154 0.70 16.29 6.26
CA ASP A 154 2.00 16.18 6.93
C ASP A 154 1.87 15.42 8.25
N GLY A 155 0.86 15.77 9.06
CA GLY A 155 0.57 15.08 10.31
C GLY A 155 0.26 13.59 10.09
N LEU A 156 -0.62 13.27 9.13
CA LEU A 156 -0.96 11.89 8.80
C LEU A 156 0.25 11.12 8.25
N PHE A 157 1.11 11.76 7.46
CA PHE A 157 2.32 11.14 6.92
C PHE A 157 3.34 10.78 8.00
N VAL A 158 3.50 11.63 9.02
CA VAL A 158 4.38 11.33 10.18
C VAL A 158 3.82 10.15 10.97
N VAL A 159 2.53 10.16 11.31
CA VAL A 159 1.88 9.06 12.05
C VAL A 159 1.94 7.77 11.23
N PHE A 160 1.64 7.84 9.93
CA PHE A 160 1.78 6.73 8.99
C PHE A 160 3.19 6.14 9.04
N THR A 161 4.24 6.96 8.96
CA THR A 161 5.62 6.48 8.94
C THR A 161 5.98 5.72 10.21
N LEU A 162 5.56 6.23 11.38
CA LEU A 162 5.76 5.57 12.67
C LEU A 162 5.03 4.23 12.74
N VAL A 163 3.74 4.21 12.39
CA VAL A 163 2.90 3.00 12.42
C VAL A 163 3.41 1.98 11.41
N TRP A 164 3.83 2.39 10.21
CA TRP A 164 4.40 1.53 9.19
C TRP A 164 5.66 0.80 9.70
N ILE A 165 6.61 1.54 10.29
CA ILE A 165 7.84 0.94 10.83
C ILE A 165 7.49 -0.02 11.98
N MET A 166 6.63 0.38 12.91
CA MET A 166 6.23 -0.47 14.03
C MET A 166 5.56 -1.76 13.58
N THR A 167 4.59 -1.68 12.65
CA THR A 167 3.81 -2.84 12.20
C THR A 167 4.59 -3.74 11.25
N ARG A 168 5.25 -3.18 10.23
CA ARG A 168 5.90 -3.95 9.15
C ARG A 168 7.33 -4.37 9.45
N LEU A 169 8.08 -3.61 10.26
CA LEU A 169 9.48 -3.92 10.62
C LEU A 169 9.63 -4.35 12.08
N GLY A 170 8.69 -4.00 12.95
CA GLY A 170 8.64 -4.43 14.34
C GLY A 170 7.80 -5.71 14.50
N LEU A 171 6.49 -5.54 14.60
CA LEU A 171 5.55 -6.62 14.92
C LEU A 171 5.64 -7.76 13.90
N TYR A 172 5.57 -7.48 12.60
CA TYR A 172 5.54 -8.52 11.59
C TYR A 172 6.74 -9.50 11.65
N PRO A 173 8.02 -9.06 11.58
CA PRO A 173 9.14 -9.99 11.62
C PRO A 173 9.40 -10.58 13.02
N PHE A 174 9.33 -9.78 14.08
CA PHE A 174 9.73 -10.23 15.42
C PHE A 174 8.64 -11.01 16.14
N TRP A 175 7.37 -10.78 15.83
CA TRP A 175 6.23 -11.49 16.42
C TRP A 175 5.75 -12.60 15.49
N ILE A 176 5.25 -12.28 14.29
CA ILE A 176 4.66 -13.29 13.39
C ILE A 176 5.74 -14.18 12.78
N MET A 177 6.71 -13.61 12.06
CA MET A 177 7.69 -14.42 11.32
C MET A 177 8.55 -15.28 12.24
N ARG A 178 9.03 -14.71 13.36
CA ARG A 178 9.75 -15.49 14.38
C ARG A 178 8.90 -16.64 14.91
N ASN A 179 7.59 -16.42 15.12
CA ASN A 179 6.72 -17.46 15.63
C ASN A 179 6.53 -18.60 14.61
N THR A 180 6.21 -18.29 13.36
CA THR A 180 6.08 -19.32 12.31
C THR A 180 7.40 -20.04 12.06
N THR A 181 8.55 -19.35 12.04
CA THR A 181 9.84 -19.98 11.71
C THR A 181 10.47 -20.78 12.86
N VAL A 182 10.28 -20.35 14.11
CA VAL A 182 10.98 -20.93 15.27
C VAL A 182 10.06 -21.74 16.17
N GLN A 183 8.82 -21.30 16.37
CA GLN A 183 7.89 -21.98 17.29
C GLN A 183 7.03 -23.02 16.59
N ALA A 184 6.58 -22.76 15.36
CA ALA A 184 5.76 -23.75 14.63
C ALA A 184 6.45 -25.12 14.46
N PRO A 185 7.75 -25.21 14.08
CA PRO A 185 8.44 -26.49 13.94
C PRO A 185 8.61 -27.26 15.24
N LYS A 186 8.41 -26.62 16.40
CA LYS A 186 8.46 -27.27 17.71
C LYS A 186 7.11 -27.85 18.14
N ILE A 187 6.02 -27.45 17.48
CA ILE A 187 4.65 -27.79 17.84
C ILE A 187 4.02 -28.72 16.80
N VAL A 188 4.34 -28.52 15.52
CA VAL A 188 3.75 -29.24 14.39
C VAL A 188 4.87 -29.82 13.52
N ASP A 189 4.70 -31.05 13.08
CA ASP A 189 5.61 -31.69 12.12
C ASP A 189 5.62 -30.92 10.80
N MET A 190 6.83 -30.68 10.26
CA MET A 190 6.98 -29.86 9.07
C MET A 190 6.39 -30.55 7.83
N PHE A 191 5.47 -29.87 7.14
CA PHE A 191 4.87 -30.28 5.88
C PHE A 191 5.30 -29.33 4.74
N PRO A 192 5.30 -29.73 3.46
CA PRO A 192 5.82 -28.91 2.36
C PRO A 192 5.22 -27.49 2.26
N ALA A 193 3.92 -27.34 2.52
CA ALA A 193 3.26 -26.03 2.45
C ALA A 193 3.72 -25.05 3.54
N TYR A 194 4.29 -25.52 4.66
CA TYR A 194 4.94 -24.66 5.65
C TYR A 194 6.12 -23.89 5.03
N TYR A 195 6.96 -24.54 4.22
CA TYR A 195 8.12 -23.88 3.62
C TYR A 195 7.72 -22.85 2.56
N ILE A 196 6.67 -23.16 1.78
CA ILE A 196 6.08 -22.23 0.80
C ILE A 196 5.48 -21.02 1.51
N PHE A 197 4.73 -21.23 2.59
CA PHE A 197 4.13 -20.14 3.35
C PHE A 197 5.19 -19.21 3.96
N ASN A 198 6.23 -19.77 4.59
CA ASN A 198 7.31 -18.96 5.16
C ASN A 198 8.12 -18.23 4.08
N SER A 199 8.38 -18.84 2.92
CA SER A 199 9.10 -18.16 1.84
C SER A 199 8.32 -16.96 1.29
N LEU A 200 6.99 -17.07 1.18
CA LEU A 200 6.11 -15.96 0.82
C LEU A 200 6.10 -14.85 1.88
N LEU A 201 6.14 -15.20 3.18
CA LEU A 201 6.29 -14.19 4.25
C LEU A 201 7.66 -13.47 4.17
N PHE A 202 8.74 -14.18 3.86
CA PHE A 202 10.05 -13.53 3.62
C PHE A 202 10.04 -12.62 2.39
N LEU A 203 9.38 -13.03 1.30
CA LEU A 203 9.18 -12.18 0.13
C LEU A 203 8.43 -10.90 0.51
N LEU A 204 7.38 -11.02 1.32
CA LEU A 204 6.60 -9.87 1.80
C LEU A 204 7.46 -8.93 2.66
N LEU A 205 8.30 -9.48 3.54
CA LEU A 205 9.25 -8.70 4.34
C LEU A 205 10.24 -7.92 3.46
N ALA A 206 10.81 -8.57 2.43
CA ALA A 206 11.74 -7.92 1.52
C ALA A 206 11.11 -6.71 0.81
N LEU A 207 9.85 -6.86 0.38
CA LEU A 207 9.07 -5.76 -0.19
C LEU A 207 8.82 -4.63 0.84
N HIS A 208 8.48 -4.97 2.09
CA HIS A 208 8.33 -3.96 3.15
C HIS A 208 9.62 -3.18 3.40
N ILE A 209 10.79 -3.83 3.39
CA ILE A 209 12.08 -3.15 3.52
C ILE A 209 12.29 -2.18 2.35
N PHE A 210 11.98 -2.61 1.12
CA PHE A 210 12.06 -1.76 -0.05
C PHE A 210 11.18 -0.49 0.07
N TRP A 211 9.91 -0.62 0.44
CA TRP A 211 9.05 0.56 0.60
C TRP A 211 9.44 1.41 1.81
N THR A 212 9.94 0.79 2.88
CA THR A 212 10.43 1.55 4.04
C THR A 212 11.59 2.45 3.64
N TYR A 213 12.51 1.97 2.81
CA TYR A 213 13.56 2.80 2.22
C TYR A 213 12.97 3.99 1.44
N LEU A 214 11.93 3.78 0.62
CA LEU A 214 11.27 4.86 -0.12
C LEU A 214 10.57 5.87 0.81
N ILE A 215 9.88 5.39 1.84
CA ILE A 215 9.18 6.25 2.81
C ILE A 215 10.19 7.10 3.56
N LEU A 216 11.28 6.50 4.06
CA LEU A 216 12.35 7.22 4.76
C LEU A 216 13.06 8.23 3.86
N LYS A 217 13.30 7.88 2.58
CA LYS A 217 13.86 8.82 1.60
C LYS A 217 12.98 10.06 1.43
N ILE A 218 11.67 9.87 1.40
CA ILE A 218 10.70 10.97 1.25
C ILE A 218 10.62 11.80 2.53
N ALA A 219 10.59 11.16 3.69
CA ALA A 219 10.62 11.83 4.98
C ALA A 219 11.91 12.68 5.14
N TYR A 220 13.07 12.13 4.80
CA TYR A 220 14.35 12.84 4.84
C TYR A 220 14.37 14.07 3.93
N ASN A 221 13.95 13.89 2.67
CA ASN A 221 13.88 15.01 1.72
C ASN A 221 12.90 16.10 2.19
N SER A 222 11.77 15.70 2.78
CA SER A 222 10.78 16.64 3.32
C SER A 222 11.31 17.43 4.53
N LEU A 223 12.18 16.84 5.34
CA LEU A 223 12.78 17.51 6.50
C LEU A 223 13.91 18.48 6.10
N LEU A 224 14.73 18.10 5.12
CA LEU A 224 15.84 18.94 4.64
C LEU A 224 15.36 20.22 3.92
N VAL A 225 14.28 20.13 3.16
CA VAL A 225 13.75 21.28 2.38
C VAL A 225 13.01 22.28 3.28
N GLY A 226 12.82 21.99 4.57
CA GLY A 226 12.39 22.94 5.61
C GLY A 226 10.96 23.48 5.47
N LYS A 227 10.29 23.21 4.35
CA LYS A 227 8.88 23.48 4.09
C LYS A 227 8.37 22.42 3.11
N MET A 228 7.21 21.83 3.40
CA MET A 228 6.31 21.30 2.36
C MET A 228 5.71 22.48 1.55
N GLU A 229 6.57 23.37 1.07
CA GLU A 229 6.29 24.47 0.13
C GLU A 229 7.36 24.32 -0.94
N GLY A 230 7.26 23.22 -1.68
CA GLY A 230 8.39 22.66 -2.41
C GLY A 230 8.11 21.20 -2.70
N ASP A 231 7.04 21.01 -3.43
CA ASP A 231 6.67 19.79 -4.12
C ASP A 231 7.84 18.84 -4.46
N ILE A 232 7.92 17.67 -3.80
CA ILE A 232 8.79 16.54 -4.22
C ILE A 232 7.98 15.24 -4.41
N ARG A 233 6.65 15.32 -4.40
CA ARG A 233 5.79 14.17 -4.72
C ARG A 233 4.60 14.50 -5.63
N SER A 234 4.59 15.70 -6.18
CA SER A 234 3.88 16.18 -7.37
C SER A 234 4.90 16.74 -8.40
N SER A 235 6.16 17.00 -8.02
CA SER A 235 7.27 17.31 -8.95
C SER A 235 7.84 16.08 -9.67
N SER A 236 7.35 14.87 -9.38
CA SER A 236 7.67 13.68 -10.21
C SER A 236 6.71 13.46 -11.37
N ASP A 237 5.65 14.28 -11.48
CA ASP A 237 4.80 14.31 -12.68
C ASP A 237 5.24 15.40 -13.68
N GLU A 238 6.17 16.31 -13.31
CA GLU A 238 6.68 17.39 -14.19
C GLU A 238 8.20 17.71 -14.07
N GLU A 239 9.08 16.70 -13.93
CA GLU A 239 10.39 16.77 -14.62
C GLU A 239 10.17 16.50 -16.13
N ILE A 240 9.43 17.46 -16.69
CA ILE A 240 9.02 17.66 -18.07
C ILE A 240 9.75 18.92 -18.53
N GLU A 241 10.48 18.78 -19.63
CA GLU A 241 10.87 19.82 -20.59
C GLU A 241 10.98 21.27 -20.09
N SER A 242 12.18 21.69 -19.71
CA SER A 242 12.58 23.09 -19.87
C SER A 242 14.06 23.19 -20.21
N SER A 243 14.38 22.93 -21.48
CA SER A 243 15.53 23.55 -22.14
C SER A 243 15.07 24.88 -22.75
N PRO A 244 15.84 25.97 -22.62
CA PRO A 244 15.35 27.32 -22.89
C PRO A 244 15.31 27.63 -24.38
N SER A 245 14.21 28.19 -24.86
CA SER A 245 14.22 29.05 -26.05
C SER A 245 13.12 30.12 -25.95
N PRO A 246 13.38 31.33 -26.47
CA PRO A 246 13.00 32.57 -25.81
C PRO A 246 11.56 32.98 -26.07
N SER A 247 10.97 33.60 -25.05
CA SER A 247 9.68 34.28 -25.08
C SER A 247 9.67 35.41 -26.13
N ILE A 248 8.75 35.32 -27.08
CA ILE A 248 8.30 36.48 -27.86
C ILE A 248 7.42 37.31 -26.92
N SER A 249 7.91 38.49 -26.54
CA SER A 249 7.15 39.52 -25.86
C SER A 249 6.21 40.20 -26.85
N GLU A 250 4.91 40.07 -26.67
CA GLU A 250 3.96 41.04 -27.20
C GLU A 250 4.13 42.36 -26.45
N ASN A 251 4.61 43.39 -27.15
CA ASN A 251 4.60 44.76 -26.67
C ASN A 251 4.10 45.67 -27.80
N GLY A 252 2.99 46.35 -27.53
CA GLY A 252 2.74 47.73 -27.96
C GLY A 252 2.50 47.99 -29.44
N VAL A 253 1.22 48.07 -29.81
CA VAL A 253 0.77 48.94 -30.91
C VAL A 253 1.20 50.38 -30.62
N LYS A 254 2.11 50.93 -31.43
CA LYS A 254 2.23 52.38 -31.65
C LYS A 254 2.16 52.67 -33.14
N LYS A 255 1.08 53.34 -33.54
CA LYS A 255 0.99 54.11 -34.78
C LYS A 255 2.04 55.22 -34.73
N HIS A 256 2.73 55.44 -35.85
CA HIS A 256 3.07 56.79 -36.30
C HIS A 256 3.20 56.77 -37.82
N ASP A 257 2.53 57.77 -38.41
CA ASP A 257 2.69 58.25 -39.78
C ASP A 257 4.14 58.71 -40.06
#